data_AF-A0A935ETI5-F1
#
_entry.id   AF-A0A935ETI5-F1
#
_cell.length_a   1.000
_cell.length_b   1.000
_cell.length_c   1.000
_cell.angle_alpha   90.00
_cell.angle_beta   90.00
_cell.angle_gamma   90.00
#
_symmetry.space_group_name_H-M   'P 1'
#
loop_
_entity.id
_entity.type
_entity.pdbx_description
1 polymer ?
#
loop_
_entity_poly.entity_id
_entity_poly.type
_entity_poly.pdbx_seq_one_letter_code
_entity_poly.pdbx_strand_id
1 'polypeptide(L)'
;MVEWDHRSDRTVDHVIGAFYMIRAATFQALGGFDERFFVYLEDLDLSLRARRMGLLARFVAAPPSFHLGGGVSRQVKAERLFYATRSRLLYGFKHLPAWQAWTHAVMTLVCEPLARTAQALLRRSWEDLRFTWRGFALVYRDLPALWRARRWR
;
A
#
# COMPACT_ATOMS: atom_id res chain seq x y z
N MET A 1 -6.59 15.22 12.18
CA MET A 1 -5.12 15.20 12.09
C MET A 1 -4.73 16.58 11.59
N VAL A 2 -3.94 17.34 12.33
CA VAL A 2 -3.46 18.65 11.86
C VAL A 2 -2.37 18.37 10.82
N GLU A 3 -2.59 18.80 9.59
CA GLU A 3 -1.63 18.62 8.50
C GLU A 3 -0.37 19.44 8.79
N TRP A 4 0.79 18.82 8.59
CA TRP A 4 2.09 19.45 8.76
C TRP A 4 2.54 20.10 7.46
N ASP A 5 3.21 21.25 7.53
CA ASP A 5 3.61 22.04 6.35
C ASP A 5 4.86 21.51 5.62
N HIS A 6 5.52 20.48 6.16
CA HIS A 6 6.71 19.84 5.61
C HIS A 6 7.91 20.80 5.40
N ARG A 7 7.95 21.92 6.15
CA ARG A 7 9.03 22.93 6.03
C ARG A 7 10.24 22.68 6.93
N SER A 8 10.17 21.71 7.82
CA SER A 8 11.25 21.38 8.74
C SER A 8 11.60 19.89 8.65
N ASP A 9 12.75 19.52 9.20
CA ASP A 9 13.03 18.11 9.40
C ASP A 9 12.11 17.52 10.48
N ARG A 10 11.75 16.25 10.35
CA ARG A 10 10.95 15.56 11.37
C ARG A 10 11.14 14.06 11.35
N THR A 11 11.17 13.47 12.53
CA THR A 11 11.03 12.02 12.69
C THR A 11 9.58 11.62 12.36
N VAL A 12 9.42 10.67 11.44
CA VAL A 12 8.13 10.21 10.94
C VAL A 12 8.06 8.68 11.02
N ASP A 13 6.86 8.13 10.90
CA ASP A 13 6.67 6.68 10.92
C ASP A 13 7.16 6.00 9.63
N HIS A 14 7.14 6.74 8.50
CA HIS A 14 7.49 6.28 7.16
C HIS A 14 7.73 7.49 6.24
N VAL A 15 8.50 7.27 5.17
CA VAL A 15 8.67 8.21 4.06
C VAL A 15 8.35 7.51 2.74
N ILE A 16 7.74 8.24 1.80
CA ILE A 16 7.29 7.65 0.53
C ILE A 16 8.47 7.12 -0.31
N GLY A 17 8.27 5.98 -0.96
CA GLY A 17 9.26 5.32 -1.82
C GLY A 17 9.67 6.12 -3.07
N ALA A 18 8.96 7.21 -3.41
CA ALA A 18 9.30 8.07 -4.54
C ALA A 18 10.69 8.74 -4.40
N PHE A 19 11.13 8.99 -3.18
CA PHE A 19 12.48 9.45 -2.88
C PHE A 19 12.90 8.93 -1.50
N TYR A 20 13.64 7.82 -1.49
CA TYR A 20 13.96 7.06 -0.29
C TYR A 20 15.47 6.85 -0.19
N MET A 21 16.05 7.17 0.97
CA MET A 21 17.47 6.96 1.25
C MET A 21 17.65 6.07 2.47
N ILE A 22 18.45 5.02 2.32
CA ILE A 22 18.76 4.06 3.38
C ILE A 22 20.22 3.60 3.24
N ARG A 23 20.89 3.40 4.38
CA ARG A 23 22.24 2.84 4.37
C ARG A 23 22.20 1.44 3.77
N ALA A 24 23.13 1.13 2.86
CA ALA A 24 23.20 -0.17 2.19
C ALA A 24 23.24 -1.34 3.20
N ALA A 25 24.05 -1.22 4.25
CA ALA A 25 24.14 -2.23 5.31
C ALA A 25 22.79 -2.43 6.04
N THR A 26 22.03 -1.36 6.27
CA THR A 26 20.69 -1.46 6.87
C THR A 26 19.69 -2.13 5.94
N PHE A 27 19.70 -1.79 4.64
CA PHE A 27 18.84 -2.41 3.65
C PHE A 27 19.11 -3.91 3.53
N GLN A 28 20.38 -4.30 3.49
CA GLN A 28 20.81 -5.70 3.47
C GLN A 28 20.42 -6.44 4.76
N ALA A 29 20.66 -5.84 5.93
CA ALA A 29 20.28 -6.44 7.22
C ALA A 29 18.76 -6.65 7.35
N LEU A 30 17.96 -5.82 6.70
CA LEU A 30 16.51 -5.96 6.64
C LEU A 30 16.04 -7.01 5.61
N GLY A 31 16.94 -7.57 4.78
CA GLY A 31 16.58 -8.46 3.68
C GLY A 31 15.95 -7.74 2.48
N GLY A 32 16.19 -6.43 2.35
CA GLY A 32 15.67 -5.61 1.25
C GLY A 32 14.16 -5.39 1.28
N PHE A 33 13.58 -5.11 0.11
CA PHE A 33 12.13 -5.08 -0.09
C PHE A 33 11.57 -6.50 -0.07
N ASP A 34 10.36 -6.64 0.45
CA ASP A 34 9.64 -7.90 0.36
C ASP A 34 8.98 -8.01 -1.01
N GLU A 35 9.51 -8.90 -1.86
CA GLU A 35 9.07 -9.08 -3.26
C GLU A 35 7.61 -9.51 -3.41
N ARG A 36 6.96 -9.92 -2.31
CA ARG A 36 5.51 -10.15 -2.32
C ARG A 36 4.74 -8.85 -2.60
N PHE A 37 5.31 -7.68 -2.31
CA PHE A 37 4.81 -6.38 -2.73
C PHE A 37 5.40 -6.02 -4.09
N PHE A 38 4.61 -6.16 -5.16
CA PHE A 38 5.04 -5.71 -6.49
C PHE A 38 5.12 -4.18 -6.57
N VAL A 39 4.06 -3.50 -6.08
CA VAL A 39 3.96 -2.04 -6.00
C VAL A 39 2.96 -1.67 -4.91
N TYR A 40 3.20 -0.52 -4.27
CA TYR A 40 2.51 -0.02 -3.09
C TYR A 40 2.83 -0.79 -1.80
N LEU A 41 3.10 -0.03 -0.73
CA LEU A 41 3.36 -0.48 0.64
C LEU A 41 4.65 -1.28 0.85
N GLU A 42 5.47 -1.49 -0.18
CA GLU A 42 6.82 -2.06 -0.07
C GLU A 42 7.73 -1.16 0.79
N ASP A 43 7.57 0.15 0.65
CA ASP A 43 8.27 1.20 1.39
C ASP A 43 7.77 1.33 2.83
N LEU A 44 6.46 1.20 3.03
CA LEU A 44 5.84 1.16 4.35
C LEU A 44 6.26 -0.09 5.13
N ASP A 45 6.26 -1.26 4.49
CA ASP A 45 6.76 -2.51 5.07
C ASP A 45 8.23 -2.38 5.51
N LEU A 46 9.09 -1.90 4.61
CA LEU A 46 10.51 -1.70 4.91
C LEU A 46 10.71 -0.74 6.08
N SER A 47 9.98 0.38 6.11
CA SER A 47 10.06 1.39 7.18
C SER A 47 9.59 0.83 8.52
N LEU A 48 8.51 0.04 8.53
CA LEU A 48 8.02 -0.61 9.75
C LEU A 48 8.99 -1.68 10.25
N ARG A 49 9.61 -2.46 9.36
CA ARG A 49 10.65 -3.43 9.75
C ARG A 49 11.89 -2.73 10.32
N ALA A 50 12.33 -1.63 9.71
CA ALA A 50 13.41 -0.79 10.24
C ALA A 50 13.06 -0.26 11.64
N ARG A 51 11.84 0.25 11.84
CA ARG A 51 11.35 0.72 13.15
C ARG A 51 11.37 -0.37 14.21
N ARG A 52 11.00 -1.60 13.86
CA ARG A 52 11.05 -2.75 14.79
C ARG A 52 12.47 -3.12 15.22
N MET A 53 13.50 -2.68 14.48
CA MET A 53 14.91 -2.77 14.85
C MET A 53 15.42 -1.54 15.62
N GLY A 54 14.54 -0.61 16.01
CA GLY A 54 14.91 0.62 16.72
C GLY A 54 15.42 1.75 15.82
N LEU A 55 15.31 1.62 14.49
CA LEU A 55 15.71 2.66 13.54
C LEU A 55 14.56 3.64 13.30
N LEU A 56 14.87 4.91 13.07
CA LEU A 56 13.88 5.96 12.84
C LEU A 56 13.93 6.45 11.40
N ALA A 57 12.77 6.65 10.79
CA ALA A 57 12.65 7.37 9.53
C ALA A 57 12.62 8.87 9.80
N ARG A 58 13.28 9.64 8.94
CA ARG A 58 13.34 11.10 9.02
C ARG A 58 12.93 11.69 7.69
N PHE A 59 11.92 12.55 7.72
CA PHE A 59 11.66 13.49 6.63
C PHE A 59 12.73 14.57 6.69
N VAL A 60 13.33 14.87 5.54
CA VAL A 60 14.34 15.91 5.38
C VAL A 60 13.75 17.02 4.53
N ALA A 61 13.68 18.23 5.07
CA ALA A 61 13.22 19.43 4.36
C ALA A 61 14.30 20.00 3.44
N ALA A 62 14.90 19.13 2.61
CA ALA A 62 15.81 19.50 1.54
C ALA A 62 15.03 20.18 0.39
N PRO A 63 15.70 20.74 -0.65
CA PRO A 63 15.01 21.27 -1.82
C PRO A 63 13.97 20.27 -2.35
N PRO A 64 12.76 20.73 -2.69
CA PRO A 64 11.66 19.83 -3.01
C PRO A 64 11.98 18.97 -4.23
N SER A 65 11.93 17.64 -4.03
CA SER A 65 11.92 16.67 -5.12
C SER A 65 10.50 16.59 -5.69
N PHE A 66 10.35 16.85 -6.99
CA PHE A 66 9.05 16.76 -7.65
C PHE A 66 8.76 15.32 -8.08
N HIS A 67 7.68 14.74 -7.55
CA HIS A 67 7.18 13.44 -8.00
C HIS A 67 5.85 13.61 -8.74
N LEU A 68 5.85 13.32 -10.05
CA LEU A 68 4.62 13.30 -10.83
C LEU A 68 3.83 12.02 -10.54
N GLY A 69 2.92 12.09 -9.58
CA GLY A 69 2.10 10.96 -9.16
C GLY A 69 1.21 10.42 -10.28
N GLY A 70 1.30 9.10 -10.51
CA GLY A 70 0.36 8.38 -11.35
C GLY A 70 0.65 8.36 -12.85
N GLY A 71 1.93 8.49 -13.26
CA GLY A 71 2.33 8.41 -14.68
C GLY A 71 1.70 7.22 -15.42
N VAL A 72 2.01 5.98 -14.98
CA VAL A 72 1.41 4.76 -15.56
C VAL A 72 0.01 4.49 -14.97
N SER A 73 -0.14 4.68 -13.66
CA SER A 73 -1.32 4.17 -12.93
C SER A 73 -2.62 4.93 -13.22
N ARG A 74 -2.56 6.12 -13.83
CA ARG A 74 -3.74 6.84 -14.35
C ARG A 74 -4.41 6.11 -15.51
N GLN A 75 -3.64 5.38 -16.32
CA GLN A 75 -4.12 4.69 -17.52
C GLN A 75 -4.61 3.26 -17.22
N VAL A 76 -4.17 2.67 -16.10
CA VAL A 76 -4.48 1.28 -15.72
C VAL A 76 -5.23 1.22 -14.39
N LYS A 77 -6.41 1.86 -14.34
CA LYS A 77 -7.19 2.05 -13.10
C LYS A 77 -7.57 0.74 -12.40
N ALA A 78 -7.92 -0.31 -13.15
CA ALA A 78 -8.32 -1.60 -12.59
C ALA A 78 -7.13 -2.37 -12.01
N GLU A 79 -6.01 -2.38 -12.72
CA GLU A 79 -4.74 -3.00 -12.30
C GLU A 79 -4.17 -2.26 -11.09
N ARG A 80 -4.24 -0.92 -11.09
CA ARG A 80 -3.89 -0.10 -9.92
C ARG A 80 -4.71 -0.49 -8.70
N LEU A 81 -6.03 -0.62 -8.85
CA LEU A 81 -6.93 -1.05 -7.77
C LEU A 81 -6.54 -2.44 -7.27
N PHE A 82 -6.27 -3.38 -8.19
CA PHE A 82 -5.82 -4.73 -7.86
C PHE A 82 -4.52 -4.71 -7.03
N TYR A 83 -3.45 -4.09 -7.54
CA TYR A 83 -2.15 -4.08 -6.84
C TYR A 83 -2.24 -3.37 -5.47
N ALA A 84 -2.89 -2.21 -5.40
CA ALA A 84 -3.04 -1.49 -4.13
C ALA A 84 -3.85 -2.31 -3.11
N THR A 85 -4.92 -2.98 -3.54
CA THR A 85 -5.75 -3.83 -2.68
C THR A 85 -4.99 -5.08 -2.22
N ARG A 86 -4.29 -5.74 -3.14
CA ARG A 86 -3.46 -6.91 -2.87
C ARG A 86 -2.37 -6.58 -1.85
N SER A 87 -1.60 -5.52 -2.08
CA SER A 87 -0.54 -5.07 -1.16
C SER A 87 -1.10 -4.70 0.21
N ARG A 88 -2.26 -4.05 0.28
CA ARG A 88 -2.91 -3.70 1.54
C ARG A 88 -3.38 -4.92 2.35
N LEU A 89 -3.97 -5.91 1.68
CA LEU A 89 -4.32 -7.19 2.33
C LEU A 89 -3.08 -7.90 2.88
N LEU A 90 -2.01 -7.98 2.06
CA LEU A 90 -0.75 -8.57 2.45
C LEU A 90 -0.13 -7.86 3.67
N TYR A 91 -0.06 -6.53 3.64
CA TYR A 91 0.44 -5.71 4.75
C TYR A 91 -0.37 -5.95 6.03
N GLY A 92 -1.70 -5.98 5.93
CA GLY A 92 -2.59 -6.27 7.05
C GLY A 92 -2.26 -7.60 7.71
N PHE A 93 -2.16 -8.68 6.93
CA PHE A 93 -1.81 -10.00 7.48
C PHE A 93 -0.36 -10.12 7.98
N LYS A 94 0.57 -9.36 7.41
CA LYS A 94 1.99 -9.36 7.81
C LYS A 94 2.21 -8.64 9.15
N HIS A 95 1.53 -7.52 9.39
CA HIS A 95 1.87 -6.64 10.51
C HIS A 95 0.78 -6.47 11.58
N LEU A 96 -0.49 -6.77 11.29
CA LEU A 96 -1.57 -6.59 12.25
C LEU A 96 -1.86 -7.88 13.04
N PRO A 97 -2.44 -7.75 14.25
CA PRO A 97 -3.08 -8.87 14.94
C PRO A 97 -4.13 -9.55 14.06
N ALA A 98 -4.30 -10.86 14.23
CA ALA A 98 -5.13 -11.67 13.34
C ALA A 98 -6.56 -11.13 13.17
N TRP A 99 -7.21 -10.70 14.26
CA TRP A 99 -8.56 -10.15 14.21
C TRP A 99 -8.62 -8.84 13.41
N GLN A 100 -7.64 -7.94 13.57
CA GLN A 100 -7.57 -6.69 12.79
C GLN A 100 -7.32 -6.99 11.32
N ALA A 101 -6.43 -7.92 11.01
CA ALA A 101 -6.15 -8.35 9.65
C ALA A 101 -7.40 -8.94 8.96
N TRP A 102 -8.15 -9.79 9.68
CA TRP A 102 -9.39 -10.37 9.16
C TRP A 102 -10.51 -9.35 9.00
N THR A 103 -10.72 -8.47 9.98
CA THR A 103 -11.68 -7.37 9.86
C THR A 103 -11.32 -6.49 8.66
N HIS A 104 -10.05 -6.12 8.52
CA HIS A 104 -9.59 -5.35 7.38
C HIS A 104 -9.83 -6.09 6.05
N ALA A 105 -9.56 -7.39 6.00
CA ALA A 105 -9.80 -8.20 4.81
C ALA A 105 -11.29 -8.26 4.44
N VAL A 106 -12.20 -8.46 5.40
CA VAL A 106 -13.65 -8.46 5.15
C VAL A 106 -14.13 -7.10 4.65
N MET A 107 -13.73 -6.02 5.32
CA MET A 107 -14.08 -4.65 4.90
C MET A 107 -13.60 -4.37 3.47
N THR A 108 -12.41 -4.86 3.12
CA THR A 108 -11.82 -4.70 1.80
C THR A 108 -12.49 -5.54 0.73
N LEU A 109 -12.73 -6.82 1.00
CA LEU A 109 -13.20 -7.79 0.00
C LEU A 109 -14.71 -7.75 -0.18
N VAL A 110 -15.46 -7.19 0.77
CA VAL A 110 -16.93 -7.16 0.74
C VAL A 110 -17.45 -5.73 0.75
N CYS A 111 -17.14 -4.93 1.77
CA CYS A 111 -17.76 -3.61 1.92
C CYS A 111 -17.25 -2.61 0.87
N GLU A 112 -15.96 -2.60 0.56
CA GLU A 112 -15.39 -1.67 -0.41
C GLU A 112 -15.94 -1.84 -1.85
N PRO A 113 -15.99 -3.04 -2.48
CA PRO A 113 -16.53 -3.16 -3.83
C PRO A 113 -18.01 -2.76 -3.90
N LEU A 114 -18.79 -3.04 -2.84
CA LEU A 114 -20.19 -2.60 -2.73
C LEU A 114 -20.29 -1.06 -2.64
N ALA A 115 -19.48 -0.44 -1.77
CA ALA A 115 -19.46 1.01 -1.62
C ALA A 115 -19.01 1.72 -2.91
N ARG A 116 -17.98 1.20 -3.59
CA ARG A 116 -17.51 1.71 -4.89
C ARG A 116 -18.56 1.54 -5.98
N THR A 117 -19.28 0.43 -5.98
CA THR A 117 -20.42 0.20 -6.90
C THR A 117 -21.54 1.20 -6.65
N ALA A 118 -21.97 1.37 -5.41
CA ALA A 118 -22.98 2.36 -5.05
C ALA A 118 -22.56 3.77 -5.47
N GLN A 119 -21.31 4.17 -5.19
CA GLN A 119 -20.77 5.46 -5.61
C GLN A 119 -20.73 5.62 -7.14
N ALA A 120 -20.32 4.59 -7.88
CA ALA A 120 -20.31 4.60 -9.34
C ALA A 120 -21.72 4.77 -9.92
N LEU A 121 -22.72 4.08 -9.36
CA LEU A 121 -24.12 4.20 -9.77
C LEU A 121 -24.68 5.61 -9.45
N LEU A 122 -24.41 6.15 -8.26
CA LEU A 122 -24.80 7.50 -7.88
C LEU A 122 -24.19 8.56 -8.82
N ARG A 123 -22.94 8.35 -9.25
CA ARG A 123 -22.25 9.21 -10.23
C ARG A 123 -22.60 8.90 -11.69
N ARG A 124 -23.43 7.87 -11.94
CA ARG A 124 -23.76 7.35 -13.27
C ARG A 124 -22.52 7.03 -14.12
N SER A 125 -21.45 6.59 -13.46
CA SER A 125 -20.15 6.27 -14.08
C SER A 125 -20.04 4.78 -14.37
N TRP A 126 -20.44 4.38 -15.57
CA TRP A 126 -20.26 3.01 -16.06
C TRP A 126 -18.78 2.62 -16.18
N GLU A 127 -17.91 3.59 -16.42
CA GLU A 127 -16.45 3.39 -16.47
C GLU A 127 -15.92 2.92 -15.11
N ASP A 128 -16.25 3.63 -14.03
CA ASP A 128 -15.80 3.29 -12.67
C ASP A 128 -16.40 1.96 -12.18
N LEU A 129 -17.64 1.66 -12.58
CA LEU A 129 -18.26 0.38 -12.28
C LEU A 129 -17.46 -0.77 -12.92
N ARG A 130 -17.14 -0.65 -14.21
CA ARG A 130 -16.33 -1.66 -14.92
C ARG A 130 -14.96 -1.83 -14.30
N PHE A 131 -14.26 -0.74 -13.95
CA PHE A 131 -12.93 -0.85 -13.34
C PHE A 131 -12.97 -1.45 -11.94
N THR A 132 -13.98 -1.13 -11.15
CA THR A 132 -14.17 -1.70 -9.82
C THR A 132 -14.28 -3.22 -9.93
N TRP A 133 -15.21 -3.72 -10.73
CA TRP A 133 -15.41 -5.16 -10.85
C TRP A 133 -14.26 -5.88 -11.56
N ARG A 134 -13.62 -5.26 -12.55
CA ARG A 134 -12.39 -5.82 -13.17
C ARG A 134 -11.24 -5.92 -12.16
N GLY A 135 -11.01 -4.87 -11.36
CA GLY A 135 -9.97 -4.85 -10.34
C GLY A 135 -10.23 -5.89 -9.24
N PHE A 136 -11.47 -5.95 -8.73
CA PHE A 136 -11.84 -6.93 -7.71
C PHE A 136 -11.86 -8.38 -8.23
N ALA A 137 -12.23 -8.62 -9.50
CA ALA A 137 -12.10 -9.94 -10.10
C ALA A 137 -10.64 -10.44 -10.10
N LEU A 138 -9.67 -9.56 -10.37
CA LEU A 138 -8.25 -9.89 -10.24
C LEU A 138 -7.87 -10.19 -8.78
N VAL A 139 -8.36 -9.41 -7.81
CA VAL A 139 -8.13 -9.65 -6.38
C VAL A 139 -8.66 -11.02 -5.96
N TYR A 140 -9.91 -11.34 -6.31
CA TYR A 140 -10.53 -12.62 -5.95
C TYR A 140 -9.81 -13.81 -6.58
N ARG A 141 -9.36 -13.68 -7.84
CA ARG A 141 -8.55 -14.69 -8.52
C ARG A 141 -7.19 -14.90 -7.85
N ASP A 142 -6.61 -13.85 -7.26
CA ASP A 142 -5.31 -13.91 -6.59
C ASP A 142 -5.37 -14.37 -5.12
N LEU A 143 -6.56 -14.49 -4.52
CA LEU A 143 -6.72 -14.90 -3.12
C LEU A 143 -5.96 -16.19 -2.75
N PRO A 144 -5.93 -17.25 -3.58
CA PRO A 144 -5.15 -18.45 -3.26
C PRO A 144 -3.64 -18.18 -3.16
N ALA A 145 -3.11 -17.26 -3.97
CA ALA A 145 -1.70 -16.87 -3.90
C ALA A 145 -1.42 -16.03 -2.64
N LEU A 146 -2.29 -15.05 -2.32
CA LEU A 146 -2.24 -14.29 -1.08
C LEU A 146 -2.27 -15.20 0.16
N TRP A 147 -3.10 -16.24 0.15
CA TRP A 147 -3.23 -17.17 1.28
C TRP A 147 -1.98 -18.01 1.49
N ARG A 148 -1.33 -18.43 0.39
CA ARG A 148 -0.03 -19.11 0.46
C ARG A 148 1.06 -18.16 0.97
N ALA A 149 1.07 -16.92 0.50
CA ALA A 149 2.03 -15.90 0.90
C ALA A 149 1.96 -15.54 2.40
N ARG A 150 0.80 -15.73 3.06
CA ARG A 150 0.62 -15.47 4.51
C ARG A 150 1.40 -16.42 5.41
N ARG A 151 1.68 -17.65 4.97
CA ARG A 151 2.20 -18.73 5.85
C ARG A 151 3.69 -18.59 6.22
N TRP A 152 4.38 -17.63 5.63
CA TRP A 152 5.82 -17.40 5.83
C TRP A 152 5.97 -16.10 6.64
N ARG A 153 6.06 -16.26 7.96
CA ARG A 153 6.49 -15.20 8.89
C ARG A 153 7.99 -15.26 9.05
#